data_AF-A0A848E3W4-F1
#
_entry.id   AF-A0A848E3W4-F1
#
_cell.length_a   1.000
_cell.length_b   1.000
_cell.length_c   1.000
_cell.angle_alpha   90.00
_cell.angle_beta   90.00
_cell.angle_gamma   90.00
#
_symmetry.space_group_name_H-M   'P 1'
#
loop_
_entity.id
_entity.type
_entity.pdbx_description
1 polymer ?
#
loop_
_entity_poly.entity_id
_entity_poly.type
_entity_poly.pdbx_seq_one_letter_code
_entity_poly.pdbx_strand_id
1 'polypeptide(L)' 'MAIEGMAAIGAAAAVSLSALATAYTQAKIGAAGVGALAEDGDFGNILILTVIPETMVIFGLVVALIITGFI' A
#
# COMPACT_ATOMS: atom_id res chain seq x y z
N MET A 1 -7.74 15.28 20.05
CA MET A 1 -8.67 15.83 19.05
C MET A 1 -9.79 14.81 18.89
N ALA A 2 -11.03 15.20 19.17
CA ALA A 2 -12.17 14.31 18.94
C ALA A 2 -12.47 14.33 17.44
N ILE A 3 -12.36 13.16 16.79
CA ILE A 3 -12.70 13.00 15.38
C ILE A 3 -14.21 12.76 15.30
N GLU A 4 -14.92 13.53 14.49
CA GLU A 4 -16.34 13.27 14.23
C GLU A 4 -16.52 11.86 13.62
N GLY A 5 -17.57 11.13 14.02
CA GLY A 5 -17.72 9.72 13.65
C GLY A 5 -17.63 9.43 12.14
N MET A 6 -18.10 10.36 11.30
CA MET A 6 -18.01 10.22 9.84
C MET A 6 -16.57 10.39 9.31
N ALA A 7 -15.79 11.30 9.90
CA ALA A 7 -14.39 11.48 9.55
C ALA A 7 -13.55 10.25 9.95
N ALA A 8 -13.86 9.62 11.09
CA ALA A 8 -13.19 8.37 11.50
C ALA A 8 -13.43 7.23 10.48
N ILE A 9 -14.67 7.10 9.98
CA ILE A 9 -15.01 6.11 8.95
C ILE A 9 -14.27 6.43 7.64
N GLY A 10 -14.20 7.72 7.24
CA GLY A 10 -13.47 8.15 6.06
C GLY A 10 -11.97 7.83 6.14
N ALA A 11 -11.34 8.10 7.27
CA ALA A 11 -9.93 7.77 7.52
C ALA A 11 -9.68 6.25 7.48
N ALA A 12 -10.54 5.46 8.12
CA ALA A 12 -10.44 4.00 8.08
C ALA A 12 -10.58 3.45 6.64
N ALA A 13 -11.54 3.95 5.88
CA ALA A 13 -11.76 3.55 4.49
C ALA A 13 -10.57 3.88 3.59
N ALA A 14 -9.97 5.08 3.76
CA ALA A 14 -8.80 5.49 2.99
C ALA A 14 -7.61 4.54 3.17
N VAL A 15 -7.32 4.13 4.41
CA VAL A 15 -6.24 3.18 4.71
C VAL A 15 -6.60 1.76 4.26
N SER A 16 -7.80 1.27 4.56
CA SER A 16 -8.15 -0.12 4.27
C SER A 16 -8.22 -0.41 2.77
N LEU A 17 -8.79 0.50 1.97
CA LEU A 17 -8.92 0.30 0.53
C LEU A 17 -7.55 0.40 -0.17
N SER A 18 -6.70 1.34 0.24
CA SER A 18 -5.34 1.45 -0.33
C SER A 18 -4.49 0.25 0.05
N ALA A 19 -4.58 -0.22 1.30
CA ALA A 19 -3.85 -1.39 1.78
C ALA A 19 -4.28 -2.67 1.05
N LEU A 20 -5.59 -2.88 0.85
CA LEU A 20 -6.11 -4.03 0.10
C LEU A 20 -5.66 -4.01 -1.37
N ALA A 21 -5.72 -2.86 -2.02
CA ALA A 21 -5.25 -2.71 -3.41
C ALA A 21 -3.73 -2.95 -3.53
N THR A 22 -2.96 -2.43 -2.56
CA THR A 22 -1.50 -2.61 -2.48
C THR A 22 -1.16 -4.09 -2.29
N ALA A 23 -1.77 -4.75 -1.30
CA ALA A 23 -1.57 -6.16 -1.01
C ALA A 23 -1.92 -7.06 -2.22
N TYR A 24 -3.04 -6.76 -2.91
CA TYR A 24 -3.42 -7.51 -4.12
C TYR A 24 -2.38 -7.36 -5.24
N THR A 25 -1.86 -6.16 -5.42
CA THR A 25 -0.84 -5.88 -6.45
C THR A 25 0.49 -6.55 -6.09
N GLN A 26 0.93 -6.43 -4.84
CA GLN A 26 2.15 -7.06 -4.36
C GLN A 26 2.08 -8.59 -4.37
N ALA A 27 0.92 -9.19 -4.09
CA ALA A 27 0.75 -10.65 -4.19
C ALA A 27 1.05 -11.17 -5.60
N LYS A 28 0.62 -10.43 -6.63
CA LYS A 28 0.92 -10.76 -8.03
C LYS A 28 2.38 -10.51 -8.40
N ILE A 29 2.92 -9.35 -8.02
CA ILE A 29 4.32 -9.00 -8.32
C ILE A 29 5.26 -9.97 -7.63
N GLY A 30 5.02 -10.31 -6.36
CA GLY A 30 5.82 -11.27 -5.60
C GLY A 30 5.77 -12.68 -6.20
N ALA A 31 4.60 -13.15 -6.60
CA ALA A 31 4.47 -14.46 -7.24
C ALA A 31 5.24 -14.53 -8.58
N ALA A 32 5.12 -13.51 -9.42
CA ALA A 32 5.88 -13.42 -10.67
C ALA A 32 7.38 -13.24 -10.42
N GLY A 33 7.73 -12.42 -9.41
CA GLY A 33 9.09 -12.12 -9.01
C GLY A 33 9.84 -13.35 -8.52
N VAL A 34 9.25 -14.20 -7.68
CA VAL A 34 9.90 -15.45 -7.24
C VAL A 34 10.17 -16.39 -8.43
N GLY A 35 9.26 -16.44 -9.42
CA GLY A 35 9.50 -17.18 -10.66
C GLY A 35 10.68 -16.65 -11.45
N ALA A 36 10.72 -15.34 -11.69
CA ALA A 36 11.83 -14.68 -12.38
C ALA A 36 13.16 -14.81 -11.62
N LEU A 37 13.12 -14.78 -10.27
CA LEU A 37 14.28 -14.99 -9.43
C LEU A 37 14.87 -16.39 -9.59
N ALA A 38 14.02 -17.40 -9.75
CA ALA A 38 14.44 -18.78 -9.95
C ALA A 38 15.06 -19.02 -11.34
N GLU A 39 14.69 -18.21 -12.34
CA GLU A 39 15.20 -18.29 -13.72
C GLU A 39 16.53 -17.54 -13.88
N ASP A 40 16.55 -16.25 -13.57
CA ASP A 40 17.67 -15.35 -13.89
C ASP A 40 18.38 -14.73 -12.68
N GLY A 41 17.88 -14.94 -11.45
CA GLY A 41 18.53 -14.45 -10.23
C GLY A 41 18.46 -12.93 -10.00
N ASP A 42 17.66 -12.19 -10.78
CA ASP A 42 17.59 -10.72 -10.76
C ASP A 42 16.75 -10.16 -9.60
N PHE A 43 17.25 -10.35 -8.38
CA PHE A 43 16.58 -9.88 -7.16
C PHE A 43 16.37 -8.37 -7.11
N GLY A 44 17.31 -7.59 -7.66
CA GLY A 44 17.28 -6.12 -7.57
C GLY A 44 16.07 -5.53 -8.28
N ASN A 45 15.81 -5.95 -9.52
CA ASN A 45 14.64 -5.48 -10.27
C ASN A 45 13.33 -5.95 -9.64
N ILE A 46 13.28 -7.19 -9.14
CA ILE A 46 12.09 -7.72 -8.45
C ILE A 46 11.78 -6.90 -7.20
N LEU A 47 12.79 -6.54 -6.42
CA LEU A 47 12.62 -5.72 -5.22
C LEU A 47 12.07 -4.33 -5.57
N ILE A 48 12.62 -3.67 -6.60
CA ILE A 48 12.15 -2.36 -7.05
C ILE A 48 10.68 -2.44 -7.47
N LEU A 49 10.30 -3.42 -8.28
CA LEU A 49 8.92 -3.62 -8.73
C LEU A 49 7.97 -3.89 -7.56
N THR A 50 8.42 -4.61 -6.53
CA THR A 50 7.62 -4.93 -5.33
C THR A 50 7.37 -3.73 -4.43
N VAL A 51 8.28 -2.74 -4.43
CA VAL A 51 8.16 -1.51 -3.62
C VAL A 51 7.31 -0.44 -4.29
N ILE A 52 7.16 -0.44 -5.63
CA ILE A 52 6.32 0.56 -6.32
C ILE A 52 4.90 0.66 -5.72
N PRO A 53 4.17 -0.46 -5.47
CA PRO A 53 2.85 -0.40 -4.84
C PRO A 53 2.82 0.19 -3.42
N GLU A 54 3.92 0.15 -2.65
CA GLU A 54 3.95 0.72 -1.28
C GLU A 54 3.62 2.22 -1.28
N THR A 55 3.91 2.92 -2.38
CA THR A 55 3.53 4.34 -2.53
C THR A 55 2.03 4.56 -2.40
N MET A 56 1.20 3.62 -2.83
CA MET A 56 -0.26 3.72 -2.76
C MET A 56 -0.78 3.60 -1.33
N VAL A 57 -0.24 2.68 -0.52
CA VAL A 57 -0.63 2.57 0.89
C VAL A 57 -0.15 3.78 1.69
N ILE A 58 1.05 4.31 1.39
CA ILE A 58 1.55 5.55 1.98
C ILE A 58 0.61 6.72 1.67
N PHE A 59 0.12 6.86 0.42
CA PHE A 59 -0.85 7.90 0.09
C PHE A 59 -2.18 7.73 0.84
N GLY A 60 -2.69 6.51 0.99
CA GLY A 60 -3.89 6.26 1.79
C GLY A 60 -3.69 6.61 3.27
N LEU A 61 -2.51 6.33 3.83
CA LEU A 61 -2.15 6.74 5.18
C LEU A 61 -2.09 8.27 5.30
N VAL A 62 -1.43 8.97 4.37
CA VAL A 62 -1.35 10.44 4.37
C VAL A 62 -2.75 11.07 4.32
N VAL A 63 -3.64 10.56 3.47
CA VAL A 63 -5.04 11.02 3.41
C VAL A 63 -5.76 10.81 4.73
N ALA A 64 -5.57 9.65 5.38
CA ALA A 64 -6.17 9.41 6.69
C ALA A 64 -5.64 10.37 7.76
N LEU A 65 -4.33 10.66 7.76
CA LEU A 65 -3.74 11.63 8.69
C LEU A 65 -4.34 13.03 8.50
N ILE A 66 -4.55 13.46 7.25
CA ILE A 66 -5.24 14.73 6.93
C ILE A 66 -6.68 14.72 7.46
N ILE A 67 -7.45 13.64 7.21
CA ILE A 67 -8.84 13.53 7.67
C ILE A 67 -8.94 13.59 9.20
N THR A 68 -7.98 12.97 9.90
CA THR A 68 -7.95 13.01 11.37
C THR A 68 -7.45 14.34 11.96
N GLY A 69 -6.99 15.27 11.11
CA GLY A 69 -6.38 16.54 11.51
C GLY A 69 -5.01 16.39 12.15
N PHE A 70 -4.36 15.23 12.01
CA PHE A 70 -3.06 14.97 12.61
C PHE A 70 -1.96 15.83 11.96
N ILE A 71 -2.07 16.03 10.65
CA ILE A 71 -1.31 16.99 9.83
C ILE A 71 -2.29 17.78 8.97
#